data_AF-A0A7K0BKB9-F1
#
_entry.id   AF-A0A7K0BKB9-F1
#
_cell.length_a   1.000
_cell.length_b   1.000
_cell.length_c   1.000
_cell.angle_alpha   90.00
_cell.angle_beta   90.00
_cell.angle_gamma   90.00
#
_symmetry.space_group_name_H-M   'P 1'
#
loop_
_entity.id
_entity.type
_entity.pdbx_description
1 polymer ?
#
loop_
_entity_poly.entity_id
_entity_poly.type
_entity_poly.pdbx_seq_one_letter_code
_entity_poly.pdbx_strand_id
1 'polypeptide(L)'
;MKITHYFLYYAYSTRAKNRLHEEFEYFLKALNAKIVTSYEITALKQKIDDKVKTLNAEYYRCSPIEIRFYEHENKIHIHGTNCQFMIIAASLTPVDQLKE
;
A
#
# COMPACT_ATOMS: atom_id res chain seq x y z
N MET A 1 11.22 -11.04 -17.18
CA MET A 1 10.32 -11.83 -16.30
C MET A 1 9.05 -11.02 -16.09
N LYS A 2 7.85 -11.56 -16.32
CA LYS A 2 6.59 -10.85 -16.06
C LYS A 2 6.25 -10.99 -14.57
N ILE A 3 6.02 -9.87 -13.88
CA ILE A 3 5.60 -9.89 -12.48
C ILE A 3 4.17 -10.41 -12.42
N THR A 4 3.96 -11.50 -11.69
CA THR A 4 2.64 -12.14 -11.52
C THR A 4 2.01 -11.80 -10.19
N HIS A 5 2.82 -11.50 -9.17
CA HIS A 5 2.38 -11.24 -7.81
C HIS A 5 3.15 -10.06 -7.21
N TYR A 6 2.51 -9.43 -6.23
CA TYR A 6 3.09 -8.37 -5.44
C TYR A 6 2.82 -8.64 -3.96
N PHE A 7 3.81 -8.35 -3.13
CA PHE A 7 3.73 -8.39 -1.69
C PHE A 7 3.48 -6.98 -1.15
N LEU A 8 2.46 -6.85 -0.30
CA LEU A 8 2.09 -5.59 0.34
C LEU A 8 2.90 -5.43 1.63
N TYR A 9 3.76 -4.43 1.69
CA TYR A 9 4.70 -4.25 2.78
C TYR A 9 4.52 -2.89 3.45
N TYR A 10 4.11 -2.93 4.71
CA TYR A 10 4.14 -1.80 5.62
C TYR A 10 5.46 -1.83 6.40
N ALA A 11 6.31 -0.81 6.22
CA ALA A 11 7.65 -0.79 6.80
C ALA A 11 7.71 -0.09 8.17
N TYR A 12 7.35 1.19 8.22
CA TYR A 12 7.37 1.99 9.44
C TYR A 12 6.43 3.19 9.33
N SER A 13 6.07 3.79 10.47
CA SER A 13 5.41 5.09 10.53
C SER A 13 6.19 6.09 11.36
N THR A 14 6.04 7.36 10.99
CA THR A 14 6.29 8.49 11.88
C THR A 14 5.00 8.79 12.64
N ARG A 15 5.12 9.40 13.82
CA ARG A 15 3.98 9.72 14.69
C ARG A 15 2.87 10.43 13.90
N ALA A 16 1.68 9.84 13.90
CA ALA A 16 0.50 10.41 13.25
C ALA A 16 0.19 11.79 13.84
N LYS A 17 -0.17 12.74 12.97
CA LYS A 17 -0.40 14.14 13.35
C LYS A 17 -1.85 14.42 13.77
N ASN A 18 -2.79 13.57 13.34
CA ASN A 18 -4.21 13.69 13.63
C ASN A 18 -4.90 12.33 13.43
N ARG A 19 -6.18 12.26 13.83
CA ARG A 19 -7.00 11.05 13.73
C ARG A 19 -7.21 10.54 12.30
N LEU A 20 -7.27 11.44 11.31
CA LEU A 20 -7.37 11.06 9.89
C LEU A 20 -6.16 10.21 9.47
N HIS A 21 -4.95 10.66 9.82
CA HIS A 21 -3.72 9.90 9.57
C HIS A 21 -3.65 8.58 10.33
N GLU A 22 -4.16 8.52 11.57
CA GLU A 22 -4.22 7.28 12.36
C GLU A 22 -5.14 6.23 11.72
N GLU A 23 -6.33 6.64 11.28
CA GLU A 23 -7.30 5.76 10.61
C GLU A 23 -6.76 5.26 9.25
N PHE A 24 -6.09 6.12 8.50
CA PHE A 24 -5.46 5.73 7.25
C PHE A 24 -4.28 4.75 7.48
N GLU A 25 -3.47 4.99 8.50
CA GLU A 25 -2.39 4.08 8.90
C GLU A 25 -2.94 2.71 9.32
N TYR A 26 -4.02 2.68 10.10
CA TYR A 26 -4.70 1.43 10.49
C TYR A 26 -5.19 0.64 9.27
N PHE A 27 -5.77 1.32 8.29
CA PHE A 27 -6.17 0.71 7.02
C PHE A 27 -4.99 0.09 6.27
N LEU A 28 -3.86 0.80 6.15
CA LEU A 28 -2.66 0.27 5.47
C LEU A 28 -2.04 -0.91 6.23
N LYS A 29 -2.04 -0.87 7.57
CA LYS A 29 -1.62 -2.00 8.41
C LYS A 29 -2.48 -3.24 8.16
N ALA A 30 -3.78 -3.09 7.95
CA ALA A 30 -4.68 -4.20 7.62
C ALA A 30 -4.44 -4.80 6.22
N LEU A 31 -3.71 -4.10 5.35
CA LEU A 31 -3.26 -4.61 4.05
C LEU A 31 -1.88 -5.27 4.12
N ASN A 32 -1.12 -5.06 5.19
CA ASN A 32 0.24 -5.56 5.34
C ASN A 32 0.31 -7.09 5.21
N ALA A 33 1.42 -7.56 4.66
CA ALA A 33 1.74 -8.96 4.44
C ALA A 33 0.78 -9.75 3.51
N LYS A 34 -0.10 -9.06 2.78
CA LYS A 34 -0.93 -9.69 1.74
C LYS A 34 -0.15 -9.87 0.44
N ILE A 35 -0.43 -10.96 -0.26
CA ILE A 35 0.01 -11.17 -1.64
C ILE A 35 -1.18 -10.88 -2.55
N VAL A 36 -0.97 -10.08 -3.58
CA VAL A 36 -1.95 -9.76 -4.61
C VAL A 36 -1.40 -10.11 -5.97
N THR A 37 -2.26 -10.50 -6.91
CA THR A 37 -1.86 -10.76 -8.28
C THR A 37 -1.64 -9.45 -9.05
N SER A 38 -0.93 -9.51 -10.17
CA SER A 38 -0.69 -8.34 -11.01
C SER A 38 -1.96 -7.69 -11.54
N TYR A 39 -3.03 -8.46 -11.72
CA TYR A 39 -4.31 -7.98 -12.21
C TYR A 39 -5.08 -7.17 -11.16
N GLU A 40 -4.80 -7.40 -9.87
CA GLU A 40 -5.46 -6.72 -8.76
C GLU A 40 -4.82 -5.38 -8.41
N ILE A 41 -3.66 -5.04 -8.99
CA ILE A 41 -2.92 -3.81 -8.66
C ILE A 41 -3.73 -2.55 -8.92
N THR A 42 -4.41 -2.47 -10.07
CA THR A 42 -5.26 -1.32 -10.40
C THR A 42 -6.40 -1.18 -9.40
N ALA A 43 -7.06 -2.29 -9.04
CA ALA A 43 -8.14 -2.30 -8.05
C ALA A 43 -7.63 -1.94 -6.65
N LEU A 44 -6.42 -2.38 -6.28
CA LEU A 44 -5.79 -2.02 -5.02
C LEU A 44 -5.47 -0.52 -4.94
N LYS A 45 -4.88 0.06 -6.00
CA LYS A 45 -4.61 1.51 -6.08
C LYS A 45 -5.92 2.30 -5.91
N GLN A 46 -6.96 1.90 -6.65
CA GLN A 46 -8.29 2.51 -6.53
C GLN A 46 -8.88 2.39 -5.12
N LYS A 47 -8.78 1.21 -4.49
CA LYS A 47 -9.25 0.99 -3.11
C LYS A 47 -8.56 1.91 -2.11
N ILE A 48 -7.26 2.16 -2.28
CA ILE A 48 -6.49 3.05 -1.42
C ILE A 48 -6.93 4.51 -1.66
N ASP A 49 -7.08 4.93 -2.92
CA ASP A 49 -7.57 6.28 -3.27
C ASP A 49 -8.97 6.54 -2.73
N ASP A 50 -9.89 5.58 -2.87
CA ASP A 50 -11.25 5.70 -2.37
C ASP A 50 -11.27 5.80 -0.84
N LYS A 51 -10.42 5.03 -0.16
CA LYS A 51 -10.29 5.12 1.30
C LYS A 51 -9.78 6.51 1.73
N VAL A 52 -8.82 7.09 1.01
CA VAL A 52 -8.35 8.47 1.27
C VAL A 52 -9.49 9.47 1.08
N LYS A 53 -10.27 9.37 -0.01
CA LYS A 53 -11.42 10.25 -0.25
C LYS A 53 -12.48 10.14 0.85
N THR A 54 -12.83 8.91 1.25
CA THR A 54 -13.77 8.67 2.35
C THR A 54 -13.28 9.30 3.65
N LEU A 55 -12.01 9.09 4.01
CA LEU A 55 -11.44 9.65 5.24
C LEU A 55 -11.33 11.18 5.19
N ASN A 56 -10.95 11.76 4.06
CA ASN A 56 -10.91 13.23 3.90
C ASN A 56 -12.31 13.86 4.05
N ALA A 57 -13.36 13.19 3.57
CA ALA A 57 -14.74 13.65 3.74
C ALA A 57 -15.23 13.51 5.18
N GLU A 58 -14.93 12.38 5.85
CA GLU A 58 -15.31 12.12 7.24
C GLU A 58 -14.59 13.07 8.22
N TYR A 59 -13.29 13.28 8.01
CA TYR A 59 -12.42 14.09 8.85
C TYR A 59 -12.15 15.48 8.23
N TYR A 60 -13.19 16.15 7.73
CA TYR A 60 -13.09 17.42 6.98
C TYR A 60 -12.37 18.58 7.71
N ARG A 61 -12.24 18.51 9.05
CA ARG A 61 -11.51 19.51 9.87
C ARG A 61 -10.00 19.24 9.96
N CYS A 62 -9.56 18.03 9.58
CA CYS A 62 -8.15 17.69 9.53
C CYS A 62 -7.54 18.18 8.22
N SER A 63 -6.22 18.39 8.20
CA SER A 63 -5.50 18.55 6.93
C SER A 63 -5.71 17.29 6.08
N PRO A 64 -6.14 17.41 4.81
CA PRO A 64 -6.44 16.26 3.97
C PRO A 64 -5.17 15.47 3.65
N ILE A 65 -5.34 14.17 3.45
CA ILE A 65 -4.31 13.31 2.87
C ILE A 65 -4.36 13.43 1.35
N GLU A 66 -3.21 13.66 0.74
CA GLU A 66 -3.02 13.62 -0.72
C GLU A 66 -1.96 12.58 -1.04
N ILE A 67 -2.35 11.44 -1.60
CA ILE A 67 -1.42 10.37 -1.94
C ILE A 67 -1.02 10.39 -3.41
N ARG A 68 0.18 9.86 -3.69
CA ARG A 68 0.66 9.57 -5.04
C ARG A 68 1.36 8.22 -5.05
N PHE A 69 1.16 7.46 -6.13
CA PHE A 69 1.88 6.22 -6.37
C PHE A 69 3.12 6.51 -7.22
N TYR A 70 4.28 6.04 -6.78
CA TYR A 70 5.54 6.18 -7.53
C TYR A 70 6.16 4.79 -7.76
N GLU A 71 6.53 4.49 -9.00
CA GLU A 71 7.12 3.19 -9.36
C GLU A 71 8.64 3.32 -9.49
N HIS A 72 9.37 2.48 -8.75
CA HIS A 72 10.83 2.44 -8.74
C HIS A 72 11.34 1.04 -8.43
N GLU A 73 12.29 0.52 -9.22
CA GLU A 73 12.93 -0.79 -8.97
C GLU A 73 11.96 -1.94 -8.66
N ASN A 74 10.87 -2.08 -9.42
CA ASN A 74 9.81 -3.07 -9.22
C ASN A 74 9.04 -2.94 -7.89
N LYS A 75 9.06 -1.74 -7.30
CA LYS A 75 8.27 -1.37 -6.12
C LYS A 75 7.37 -0.21 -6.48
N ILE A 76 6.16 -0.21 -5.92
CA ILE A 76 5.24 0.93 -5.97
C ILE A 76 5.21 1.52 -4.57
N HIS A 77 5.70 2.75 -4.45
CA HIS A 77 5.70 3.52 -3.21
C HIS A 77 4.44 4.36 -3.12
N ILE A 78 3.87 4.46 -1.92
CA ILE A 78 2.82 5.43 -1.61
C ILE A 78 3.45 6.62 -0.90
N HIS A 79 3.39 7.79 -1.53
CA HIS A 79 3.83 9.06 -0.96
C HIS A 79 2.64 9.86 -0.42
N GLY A 80 2.89 10.85 0.42
CA GLY A 80 1.86 11.75 0.96
C GLY A 80 1.19 11.27 2.25
N THR A 81 1.77 10.25 2.88
CA THR A 81 1.33 9.69 4.16
C THR A 81 2.47 9.74 5.19
N ASN A 82 2.14 9.64 6.48
CA ASN A 82 3.10 9.58 7.58
C ASN A 82 3.72 8.19 7.77
N CYS A 83 3.34 7.21 6.94
CA CYS A 83 3.87 5.85 6.97
C CYS A 83 4.45 5.42 5.62
N GLN A 84 5.42 4.52 5.66
CA GLN A 84 5.98 3.91 4.46
C GLN A 84 5.22 2.62 4.15
N PHE A 85 4.52 2.62 3.02
CA PHE A 85 3.86 1.45 2.45
C PHE A 85 4.35 1.23 1.02
N MET A 86 4.71 -0.02 0.72
CA MET A 86 5.29 -0.43 -0.56
C MET A 86 4.55 -1.64 -1.11
N ILE A 87 4.32 -1.64 -2.42
CA ILE A 87 3.83 -2.80 -3.17
C ILE A 87 5.05 -3.36 -3.91
N ILE A 88 5.59 -4.47 -3.43
CA ILE A 88 6.87 -5.02 -3.87
C ILE A 88 6.60 -6.17 -4.83
N ALA A 89 7.19 -6.15 -6.03
CA ALA A 89 7.10 -7.30 -6.92
C ALA A 89 7.60 -8.58 -6.24
N ALA A 90 6.77 -9.62 -6.25
CA ALA A 90 7.10 -10.91 -5.69
C ALA A 90 7.36 -11.89 -6.83
N SER A 91 8.59 -12.40 -6.93
CA SER A 91 8.89 -13.57 -7.75
C SER A 91 8.58 -14.82 -6.92
N LEU A 92 7.46 -15.48 -7.21
CA LEU A 92 7.22 -16.82 -6.68
C LEU A 92 8.12 -17.79 -7.44
N THR A 93 9.12 -18.36 -6.77
CA THR A 93 9.84 -19.52 -7.29
C THR A 93 8.88 -20.71 -7.33
N PRO A 94 8.74 -21.42 -8.46
CA PRO A 94 7.98 -22.65 -8.52
C PRO A 94 8.50 -23.65 -7.47
N VAL A 95 7.60 -24.35 -6.79
CA VAL A 95 7.95 -25.32 -5.74
C VAL A 95 8.90 -26.40 -6.27
N ASP A 96 8.77 -26.76 -7.55
CA ASP A 96 9.62 -27.74 -8.24
C ASP A 96 11.10 -27.32 -8.36
N GLN A 97 11.43 -26.06 -8.05
CA GLN A 97 12.81 -25.54 -8.04
C GLN A 97 13.39 -25.39 -6.62
N LEU A 98 12.61 -25.68 -5.59
CA LEU A 98 13.11 -25.80 -4.22
C LEU A 98 13.68 -27.21 -4.07
N LYS A 99 14.99 -27.36 -4.37
CA LYS A 99 15.71 -28.58 -4.00
C LYS A 99 15.88 -28.58 -2.47
N GLU A 100 15.37 -29.64 -1.83
CA GLU A 100 15.61 -29.97 -0.41
C GLU A 100 17.10 -30.17 -0.11
#